data_AF-A0A962LAS7-F1
#
_entry.id   AF-A0A962LAS7-F1
#
_cell.length_a   1.000
_cell.length_b   1.000
_cell.length_c   1.000
_cell.angle_alpha   90.00
_cell.angle_beta   90.00
_cell.angle_gamma   90.00
#
_symmetry.space_group_name_H-M   'P 1'
#
loop_
_entity.id
_entity.type
_entity.pdbx_description
1 polymer ?
#
loop_
_entity_poly.entity_id
_entity_poly.type
_entity_poly.pdbx_seq_one_letter_code
_entity_poly.pdbx_strand_id
1 'polypeptide(L)' 'MKPKSIAIVGAAETTRMGKVPDMGQLQLHADAALNAIADAGLSIDQIDGVATAGHNAVEVAHYL' A
#
# COMPACT_ATOMS: atom_id res chain seq x y z
N MET A 1 -9.78 16.87 14.55
CA MET A 1 -10.10 15.44 14.80
C MET A 1 -10.04 15.16 16.29
N LYS A 2 -10.85 14.23 16.81
CA LYS A 2 -10.78 13.83 18.23
C LYS A 2 -9.52 12.98 18.46
N PRO A 3 -8.80 13.12 19.59
CA PRO A 3 -7.69 12.22 19.92
C PRO A 3 -8.13 10.75 19.87
N LYS A 4 -7.25 9.85 19.40
CA LYS A 4 -7.50 8.39 19.28
C LYS A 4 -8.68 8.00 18.39
N SER A 5 -9.08 8.85 17.44
CA SER A 5 -10.14 8.54 16.48
C SER A 5 -9.68 7.79 15.23
N ILE A 6 -8.39 7.46 15.14
CA ILE A 6 -7.77 6.80 13.98
C ILE A 6 -7.06 5.54 14.46
N ALA A 7 -7.16 4.49 13.66
CA ALA A 7 -6.51 3.20 13.87
C ALA A 7 -5.77 2.77 12.60
N ILE A 8 -4.68 2.01 12.79
CA ILE A 8 -4.06 1.25 11.71
C ILE A 8 -4.83 -0.06 11.64
N VAL A 9 -5.42 -0.35 10.49
CA VAL A 9 -6.28 -1.53 10.30
C VAL A 9 -5.61 -2.65 9.50
N GLY A 10 -4.49 -2.37 8.83
CA GLY A 10 -3.65 -3.38 8.18
C GLY A 10 -2.25 -2.87 7.93
N ALA A 11 -1.27 -3.78 7.89
CA ALA A 11 0.12 -3.47 7.61
C ALA A 11 0.83 -4.67 6.98
N ALA A 12 1.54 -4.45 5.88
CA ALA A 12 2.30 -5.50 5.23
C ALA A 12 3.54 -4.95 4.52
N GLU A 13 4.53 -5.82 4.38
CA GLU A 13 5.66 -5.65 3.46
C GLU A 13 5.32 -6.24 2.08
N THR A 14 6.28 -6.15 1.16
CA THR A 14 6.22 -6.92 -0.08
C THR A 14 6.28 -8.42 0.18
N THR A 15 5.64 -9.20 -0.68
CA THR A 15 5.60 -10.66 -0.67
C THR A 15 7.00 -11.27 -0.68
N ARG A 16 7.96 -10.60 -1.34
CA ARG A 16 9.39 -10.95 -1.32
C ARG A 16 10.21 -9.75 -0.89
N MET A 17 11.29 -10.01 -0.13
CA MET A 17 12.19 -8.99 0.41
C MET A 17 13.65 -9.25 -0.01
N GLY A 18 14.44 -8.18 -0.10
CA GLY A 18 15.86 -8.24 -0.47
C GLY A 18 16.09 -7.99 -1.96
N LYS A 19 16.81 -8.90 -2.64
CA LYS A 19 17.11 -8.75 -4.08
C LYS A 19 15.95 -9.27 -4.92
N VAL A 20 15.14 -8.34 -5.45
CA VAL A 20 13.97 -8.63 -6.29
C VAL A 20 14.18 -8.02 -7.69
N PRO A 21 15.05 -8.62 -8.53
CA PRO A 21 15.53 -7.99 -9.76
C PRO A 21 14.46 -7.90 -10.87
N ASP A 22 13.35 -8.62 -10.70
CA ASP A 22 12.25 -8.74 -11.65
C ASP A 22 11.08 -7.77 -11.35
N MET A 23 11.14 -7.01 -10.25
CA MET A 23 10.09 -6.04 -9.88
C MET A 23 10.63 -4.62 -9.83
N GLY A 24 9.94 -3.72 -10.53
CA GLY A 24 10.17 -2.28 -10.43
C GLY A 24 9.61 -1.69 -9.14
N GLN A 25 10.04 -0.47 -8.81
CA GLN A 25 9.62 0.22 -7.59
C GLN A 25 8.09 0.38 -7.48
N LEU A 26 7.39 0.67 -8.58
CA LEU A 26 5.93 0.75 -8.64
C LEU A 26 5.28 -0.59 -8.25
N GLN A 27 5.79 -1.69 -8.79
CA GLN A 27 5.28 -3.03 -8.50
C GLN A 27 5.53 -3.42 -7.04
N LEU A 28 6.68 -3.03 -6.47
CA LEU A 28 6.96 -3.24 -5.04
C LEU A 28 6.00 -2.44 -4.15
N HIS A 29 5.67 -1.19 -4.52
CA HIS A 29 4.66 -0.42 -3.78
C HIS A 29 3.28 -1.07 -3.86
N ALA A 30 2.87 -1.49 -5.05
CA ALA A 30 1.56 -2.11 -5.26
C ALA A 30 1.42 -3.45 -4.54
N ASP A 31 2.46 -4.30 -4.57
CA ASP A 31 2.49 -5.59 -3.87
C ASP A 31 2.32 -5.42 -2.36
N ALA A 32 3.07 -4.50 -1.74
CA ALA A 32 2.92 -4.19 -0.31
C ALA A 32 1.55 -3.58 0.02
N ALA A 33 1.04 -2.68 -0.83
CA ALA A 33 -0.26 -2.04 -0.63
C ALA A 33 -1.42 -3.05 -0.70
N LEU A 34 -1.42 -3.93 -1.70
CA LEU A 34 -2.43 -4.98 -1.85
C LEU A 34 -2.41 -5.96 -0.67
N ASN A 35 -1.22 -6.32 -0.18
CA ASN A 35 -1.08 -7.15 1.02
C ASN A 35 -1.65 -6.45 2.27
N ALA A 36 -1.40 -5.14 2.44
CA ALA A 36 -1.91 -4.39 3.58
C ALA A 36 -3.44 -4.20 3.53
N ILE A 37 -4.02 -4.03 2.32
CA ILE A 37 -5.46 -4.00 2.11
C ILE A 37 -6.10 -5.34 2.46
N ALA A 38 -5.46 -6.44 2.04
CA ALA A 38 -5.91 -7.79 2.37
C ALA A 38 -5.83 -8.09 3.89
N ASP A 39 -4.74 -7.67 4.56
CA ASP A 39 -4.59 -7.75 6.02
C ASP A 39 -5.69 -6.99 6.76
N ALA A 40 -6.11 -5.84 6.22
CA ALA A 40 -7.22 -5.05 6.75
C ALA A 40 -8.62 -5.67 6.47
N GLY A 41 -8.71 -6.69 5.62
CA GLY A 41 -10.00 -7.27 5.20
C GLY A 41 -10.86 -6.30 4.38
N LEU A 42 -10.23 -5.37 3.66
CA LEU A 42 -10.89 -4.35 2.84
C LEU A 42 -10.78 -4.67 1.35
N SER A 43 -11.56 -3.96 0.53
CA SER A 43 -11.42 -3.91 -0.92
C SER A 43 -10.88 -2.54 -1.39
N ILE A 44 -10.30 -2.50 -2.58
CA ILE A 44 -9.62 -1.31 -3.11
C ILE A 44 -10.56 -0.10 -3.27
N ASP A 45 -11.84 -0.33 -3.57
CA ASP A 45 -12.87 0.71 -3.71
C ASP A 45 -13.19 1.44 -2.39
N GLN A 46 -12.69 0.95 -1.26
CA GLN A 46 -12.81 1.59 0.05
C GLN A 46 -11.65 2.53 0.36
N ILE A 47 -10.65 2.64 -0.51
CA ILE A 47 -9.48 3.51 -0.34
C ILE A 47 -9.72 4.83 -1.06
N ASP A 48 -9.76 5.93 -0.30
CA ASP A 48 -10.01 7.28 -0.81
C ASP A 48 -8.76 8.18 -0.81
N GLY A 49 -7.63 7.67 -0.31
CA GLY A 49 -6.38 8.40 -0.19
C GLY A 49 -5.16 7.50 -0.26
N VAL A 50 -4.17 7.94 -1.03
CA VAL A 50 -2.87 7.27 -1.17
C VAL A 50 -1.77 8.27 -0.84
N ALA A 51 -0.89 7.87 0.08
CA ALA A 51 0.31 8.61 0.45
C ALA A 51 1.51 7.68 0.36
N THR A 52 2.58 8.13 -0.28
CA THR A 52 3.77 7.31 -0.56
C THR A 52 5.05 8.04 -0.18
N ALA A 53 6.12 7.27 0.02
CA ALA A 53 7.48 7.78 0.13
C ALA A 53 8.35 7.09 -0.93
N GLY A 54 9.10 7.87 -1.71
CA GLY A 54 10.03 7.35 -2.73
C GLY A 54 9.42 7.15 -4.13
N HIS A 55 8.13 6.82 -4.26
CA HIS A 55 7.44 6.75 -5.56
C HIS A 55 6.30 7.77 -5.64
N ASN A 56 5.86 8.13 -6.85
CA ASN A 56 4.77 9.10 -7.03
C ASN A 56 3.42 8.50 -6.58
N ALA A 57 2.71 9.18 -5.69
CA ALA A 57 1.44 8.70 -5.15
C ALA A 57 0.35 8.55 -6.21
N VAL A 58 0.31 9.42 -7.22
CA VAL A 58 -0.65 9.34 -8.33
C VAL A 58 -0.39 8.13 -9.21
N GLU A 59 0.88 7.80 -9.47
CA GLU A 59 1.23 6.59 -10.24
C GLU A 59 0.83 5.31 -9.49
N VAL A 60 1.06 5.25 -8.17
CA VAL A 60 0.60 4.12 -7.35
C VAL A 60 -0.93 4.04 -7.36
N ALA A 61 -1.62 5.16 -7.13
CA ALA A 61 -3.08 5.20 -7.08
C ALA A 61 -3.75 4.81 -8.42
N HIS A 62 -3.14 5.14 -9.56
CA HIS A 62 -3.65 4.73 -10.86
C HIS A 62 -3.30 3.28 -11.24
N TYR A 63 -2.29 2.70 -10.60
CA TYR A 63 -1.87 1.32 -10.84
C TYR A 63 -2.69 0.32 -10.01
N LEU A 64 -3.09 0.72 -8.81
CA LEU A 64 -3.98 -0.03 -7.92
C LEU A 64 -5.43 -0.06 -8.43
#